data_AF-A0A950H377-F1
#
_entry.id   AF-A0A950H377-F1
#
_cell.length_a   1.000
_cell.length_b   1.000
_cell.length_c   1.000
_cell.angle_alpha   90.00
_cell.angle_beta   90.00
_cell.angle_gamma   90.00
#
_symmetry.space_group_name_H-M   'P 1'
#
loop_
_entity.id
_entity.type
_entity.pdbx_description
1 polymer ?
#
loop_
_entity_poly.entity_id
_entity_poly.type
_entity_poly.pdbx_seq_one_letter_code
_entity_poly.pdbx_strand_id
1 'polypeptide(L)' 'EADKRPVAAVADHFEIRDLARVEIETDHATSLILLHDPGHSLDERILREQFGP' A
#
# COMPACT_ATOMS: atom_id res chain seq x y z
N GLU A 1 -5.01 -22.95 14.11
CA GLU A 1 -5.43 -22.36 12.82
C GLU A 1 -4.55 -21.16 12.43
N ALA A 2 -4.10 -20.32 13.38
CA ALA A 2 -3.11 -19.27 13.16
C ALA A 2 -1.76 -19.76 12.61
N ASP A 3 -1.19 -20.84 13.16
CA ASP A 3 0.10 -21.40 12.69
C ASP A 3 0.08 -21.90 11.24
N LYS A 4 -1.12 -22.10 10.66
CA LYS A 4 -1.27 -22.53 9.27
C LYS A 4 -1.33 -21.35 8.29
N ARG A 5 -1.49 -20.12 8.79
CA ARG A 5 -1.62 -18.88 8.00
C ARG A 5 -0.89 -17.74 8.72
N PRO A 6 0.45 -17.76 8.73
CA PRO A 6 1.24 -16.68 9.31
C PRO A 6 0.98 -15.38 8.57
N VAL A 7 0.92 -14.28 9.33
CA VAL A 7 0.72 -12.93 8.79
C VAL A 7 2.08 -12.26 8.66
N ALA A 8 2.28 -11.54 7.56
CA ALA A 8 3.48 -10.76 7.30
C ALA A 8 3.11 -9.30 7.03
N ALA A 9 4.04 -8.41 7.34
CA ALA A 9 3.99 -6.99 6.98
C ALA A 9 5.20 -6.71 6.09
N VAL A 10 4.92 -6.14 4.93
CA VAL A 10 5.92 -5.90 3.88
C VAL A 10 5.86 -4.43 3.48
N ALA A 11 7.02 -3.78 3.41
CA ALA A 11 7.18 -2.44 2.87
C ALA A 11 8.45 -2.39 2.03
N ASP A 12 8.32 -2.03 0.75
CA ASP A 12 9.40 -2.03 -0.24
C ASP A 12 10.20 -3.35 -0.26
N HIS A 13 11.41 -3.35 0.33
CA HIS A 13 12.32 -4.49 0.38
C HIS A 13 12.42 -5.10 1.78
N PHE A 14 11.60 -4.64 2.72
CA PHE A 14 11.61 -5.06 4.11
C PHE A 14 10.37 -5.89 4.43
N GLU A 15 10.58 -7.09 4.98
CA GLU A 15 9.54 -8.01 5.37
C GLU A 15 9.74 -8.44 6.83
N ILE A 16 8.67 -8.36 7.61
CA ILE A 16 8.59 -8.99 8.92
C ILE A 16 7.50 -10.07 8.86
N ARG A 17 7.80 -11.26 9.40
CA ARG A 17 6.91 -12.42 9.47
C ARG A 17 6.51 -12.69 10.92
N ASP A 18 5.42 -13.43 11.12
CA ASP A 18 4.95 -13.92 12.43
C ASP A 18 4.71 -12.80 13.46
N LEU A 19 4.10 -11.71 12.99
CA LEU A 19 3.83 -10.52 13.81
C LEU A 19 2.68 -10.76 14.79
N ALA A 20 2.79 -10.20 16.00
CA ALA A 20 1.69 -10.17 16.96
C ALA A 20 0.76 -8.94 16.78
N ARG A 21 1.29 -7.79 16.32
CA ARG A 21 0.54 -6.52 16.22
C ARG A 21 1.19 -5.60 15.18
N VAL A 22 0.34 -4.82 14.51
CA VAL A 22 0.73 -3.71 13.62
C VAL A 22 -0.04 -2.46 14.04
N GLU A 23 0.62 -1.31 14.02
CA GLU A 23 0.00 0.00 14.19
C GLU A 23 0.25 0.83 12.93
N ILE A 24 -0.80 1.53 12.45
CA ILE A 24 -0.78 2.28 11.20
C ILE A 24 -1.39 3.66 11.48
N GLU A 25 -0.73 4.70 10.98
CA GLU A 25 -1.22 6.08 11.01
C GLU A 25 -0.98 6.72 9.64
N THR A 26 -1.82 7.68 9.27
CA THR A 26 -1.66 8.50 8.06
C THR A 26 -1.23 9.90 8.45
N ASP A 27 -0.14 10.38 7.85
CA ASP A 27 0.27 11.78 8.01
C ASP A 27 -0.67 12.71 7.22
N HIS A 28 -1.38 13.57 7.93
CA HIS A 28 -2.27 14.58 7.36
C HIS A 28 -1.62 15.97 7.26
N ALA A 29 -0.41 16.16 7.78
CA ALA A 29 0.30 17.44 7.73
C ALA A 29 1.06 17.65 6.42
N THR A 30 1.45 16.57 5.75
CA THR A 30 2.21 16.64 4.49
C THR A 30 1.29 16.59 3.27
N SER A 31 1.47 17.55 2.34
CA SER A 31 0.78 17.57 1.05
C SER A 31 1.77 17.46 -0.11
N LEU A 32 1.39 16.72 -1.16
CA LEU A 32 2.18 16.53 -2.38
C LEU A 32 1.39 17.02 -3.59
N ILE A 33 2.07 17.66 -4.55
CA ILE A 33 1.48 18.00 -5.85
C ILE A 33 1.84 16.89 -6.83
N LEU A 34 0.85 16.11 -7.26
CA LEU A 34 1.02 15.08 -8.27
C LEU A 34 0.65 15.62 -9.64
N LEU A 35 1.61 15.63 -10.57
CA LEU A 35 1.35 15.98 -11.96
C LEU A 35 0.90 14.74 -12.74
N HIS A 36 -0.12 14.90 -13.57
CA HIS A 36 -0.61 13.85 -14.47
C HIS A 36 -0.83 14.43 -15.87
N ASP A 37 -0.83 13.55 -16.87
CA ASP A 37 -0.98 13.92 -18.28
C ASP A 37 -2.47 14.12 -18.62
N PRO A 38 -2.87 15.27 -19.19
CA PRO A 38 -4.24 15.49 -19.63
C PRO A 38 -4.67 14.43 -20.67
N GLY A 39 -5.68 13.63 -20.33
CA GLY A 39 -6.15 12.51 -21.18
C GLY A 39 -5.86 11.13 -20.60
N HIS A 40 -5.05 11.04 -19.55
CA HIS A 40 -4.82 9.83 -18.77
C HIS A 40 -5.35 10.04 -17.34
N SER A 41 -6.46 9.37 -17.01
CA SER A 41 -7.05 9.47 -15.68
C SER A 41 -6.10 8.87 -14.63
N LEU A 42 -5.71 9.69 -13.64
CA LEU A 42 -4.89 9.22 -12.52
C LEU A 42 -5.62 8.13 -11.73
N ASP A 43 -6.92 8.29 -11.53
CA ASP A 43 -7.79 7.33 -10.86
C ASP A 43 -7.78 5.97 -11.57
N GLU A 44 -7.85 5.96 -12.91
CA GLU A 44 -7.75 4.72 -13.69
C GLU A 44 -6.37 4.07 -13.55
N ARG A 45 -5.30 4.87 -13.49
CA ARG A 45 -3.94 4.36 -13.26
C ARG A 45 -3.80 3.73 -11.88
N ILE A 46 -4.29 4.40 -10.84
CA ILE A 46 -4.28 3.88 -9.46
C ILE A 46 -5.03 2.56 -9.39
N LEU A 47 -6.23 2.49 -9.96
CA LEU A 47 -7.03 1.26 -9.95
C LEU A 47 -6.31 0.11 -10.67
N ARG A 48 -5.65 0.38 -11.79
CA ARG A 48 -4.84 -0.62 -12.51
C ARG A 48 -3.62 -1.08 -11.74
N GLU A 49 -2.92 -0.19 -11.06
CA GLU A 49 -1.71 -0.56 -10.30
C GLU A 49 -2.05 -1.31 -9.01
N GLN A 50 -3.16 -0.96 -8.34
CA GLN A 50 -3.54 -1.54 -7.05
C GLN A 50 -4.38 -2.82 -7.19
N PHE A 51 -5.16 -2.94 -8.26
CA PHE A 51 -6.14 -4.02 -8.43
C PHE A 51 -6.11 -4.69 -9.82
N GLY A 52 -5.18 -4.28 -10.68
CA GLY A 52 -4.95 -4.95 -11.96
C GLY A 52 -4.46 -6.39 -11.78
N PRO A 53 -4.68 -7.25 -12.79
CA PRO A 53 -4.24 -8.64 -12.78
C PRO A 53 -2.71 -8.79 -12.72
#